data_AF-A0A3D1S7D6-F1
#
_entry.id   AF-A0A3D1S7D6-F1
#
_cell.length_a   1.000
_cell.length_b   1.000
_cell.length_c   1.000
_cell.angle_alpha   90.00
_cell.angle_beta   90.00
_cell.angle_gamma   90.00
#
_symmetry.space_group_name_H-M   'P 1'
#
loop_
_entity.id
_entity.type
_entity.pdbx_description
1 polymer ?
#
loop_
_entity_poly.entity_id
_entity_poly.type
_entity_poly.pdbx_seq_one_letter_code
_entity_poly.pdbx_strand_id
1 'polypeptide(L)'
;YSFRCIPQVHGATKDAIAYVKSVLFTEINSVTDNPTIFPDDDQIISGGNFHGQPLAITFDFLALALAELGNISERRVAQLILGNRGLPEFLVANPGLNSGFMIPQYVSASIVSQNKMYCYAAS
;
A
#
# COMPACT_ATOMS: atom_id res chain seq x y z
N TYR A 1 -9.12 16.95 -7.00
CA TYR A 1 -7.75 16.42 -7.14
C TYR A 1 -7.74 14.91 -7.44
N SER A 2 -8.51 14.10 -6.71
CA SER A 2 -8.53 12.62 -6.77
C SER A 2 -8.70 11.95 -8.14
N PHE A 3 -9.28 12.64 -9.12
CA PHE A 3 -9.33 12.21 -10.53
C PHE A 3 -8.15 12.72 -11.36
N ARG A 4 -7.87 14.02 -11.32
CA ARG A 4 -6.83 14.67 -12.14
C ARG A 4 -5.43 14.15 -11.82
N CYS A 5 -5.21 13.72 -10.58
CA CYS A 5 -3.91 13.28 -10.09
C CYS A 5 -3.77 11.77 -9.97
N ILE A 6 -4.63 11.00 -10.66
CA ILE A 6 -4.48 9.55 -10.77
C ILE A 6 -3.07 9.18 -11.25
N PRO A 7 -2.54 9.75 -12.35
CA PRO A 7 -1.21 9.35 -12.84
C PRO A 7 -0.10 9.60 -11.81
N GLN A 8 -0.13 10.73 -11.11
CA GLN A 8 0.91 11.10 -10.15
C GLN A 8 0.85 10.22 -8.90
N VAL A 9 -0.34 10.01 -8.32
CA VAL A 9 -0.48 9.21 -7.09
C VAL A 9 -0.27 7.73 -7.37
N HIS A 10 -0.87 7.19 -8.44
CA HIS A 10 -0.69 5.78 -8.80
C HIS A 10 0.73 5.49 -9.29
N GLY A 11 1.36 6.44 -9.99
CA GLY A 11 2.75 6.35 -10.41
C GLY A 11 3.68 6.20 -9.21
N ALA A 12 3.54 7.06 -8.19
CA ALA A 12 4.33 6.97 -6.97
C ALA A 12 4.17 5.61 -6.25
N THR A 13 2.93 5.11 -6.13
CA THR A 13 2.70 3.77 -5.54
C THR A 13 3.31 2.65 -6.40
N LYS A 14 3.22 2.75 -7.73
CA LYS A 14 3.81 1.77 -8.65
C LYS A 14 5.34 1.72 -8.50
N ASP A 15 5.98 2.87 -8.41
CA ASP A 15 7.43 2.97 -8.22
C ASP A 15 7.85 2.40 -6.86
N ALA A 16 7.08 2.67 -5.80
CA ALA A 16 7.29 2.07 -4.49
C ALA A 16 7.19 0.54 -4.52
N ILE A 17 6.16 -0.02 -5.17
CA ILE A 17 6.00 -1.47 -5.35
C ILE A 17 7.18 -2.05 -6.15
N ALA A 18 7.65 -1.36 -7.19
CA ALA A 18 8.80 -1.82 -7.98
C ALA A 18 10.08 -1.87 -7.15
N TYR A 19 10.33 -0.86 -6.32
CA TYR A 19 11.45 -0.85 -5.37
C TYR A 19 11.34 -1.99 -4.36
N VAL A 20 10.19 -2.15 -3.70
CA VAL A 20 9.97 -3.21 -2.72
C VAL A 20 10.16 -4.59 -3.34
N LYS A 21 9.65 -4.77 -4.56
CA LYS A 21 9.86 -5.99 -5.33
C LYS A 21 11.35 -6.23 -5.57
N SER A 22 12.15 -5.24 -5.94
CA SER A 22 13.59 -5.45 -6.14
C SER A 22 14.31 -5.90 -4.87
N VAL A 23 14.02 -5.30 -3.71
CA VAL A 23 14.61 -5.70 -2.42
C VAL A 23 14.18 -7.12 -2.07
N LEU A 24 12.89 -7.42 -2.17
CA LEU A 24 12.37 -8.76 -1.90
C LEU A 24 13.01 -9.81 -2.80
N PHE A 25 13.13 -9.53 -4.11
CA PHE A 25 13.75 -10.47 -5.05
C PHE A 25 15.23 -10.73 -4.75
N THR A 26 15.97 -9.73 -4.28
CA THR A 26 17.33 -9.95 -3.79
C THR A 26 17.30 -10.86 -2.56
N GLU A 27 16.53 -10.49 -1.54
CA GLU A 27 16.54 -11.18 -0.24
C GLU A 27 16.08 -12.64 -0.33
N ILE A 28 15.07 -12.96 -1.14
CA ILE A 28 14.62 -14.36 -1.31
C ILE A 28 15.66 -15.24 -2.04
N ASN A 29 16.64 -14.62 -2.71
CA ASN A 29 17.73 -15.32 -3.40
C ASN A 29 19.07 -15.14 -2.67
N SER A 30 19.10 -14.47 -1.52
CA SER A 30 20.30 -14.28 -0.70
C SER A 30 20.58 -15.51 0.17
N VAL A 31 21.85 -15.69 0.53
CA VAL A 31 22.28 -16.65 1.56
C VAL A 31 22.09 -15.99 2.93
N THR A 32 21.01 -16.36 3.62
CA THR A 32 20.62 -15.74 4.90
C THR A 32 20.89 -16.63 6.12
N ASP A 33 21.44 -17.83 5.94
CA ASP A 33 21.86 -18.69 7.04
C ASP A 33 23.22 -18.27 7.59
N ASN A 34 23.63 -18.89 8.70
CA ASN A 34 24.89 -18.61 9.36
C ASN A 34 25.37 -19.83 10.17
N PRO A 35 26.67 -20.22 10.09
CA PRO A 35 27.75 -19.59 9.33
C PRO A 35 27.70 -19.89 7.82
N THR A 36 28.26 -19.01 7.00
CA THR A 36 28.40 -19.24 5.56
C THR A 36 29.66 -20.04 5.27
N ILE A 37 29.54 -21.08 4.44
CA ILE A 37 30.63 -21.99 4.07
C ILE A 37 31.14 -21.60 2.68
N PHE A 38 32.45 -21.42 2.53
CA PHE A 38 33.14 -21.17 1.26
C PHE A 38 34.14 -22.31 0.99
N PRO A 39 33.70 -23.42 0.38
CA PRO A 39 34.52 -24.62 0.21
C PRO A 39 35.76 -24.41 -0.66
N ASP A 40 35.63 -23.63 -1.73
CA ASP A 40 36.73 -23.36 -2.67
C ASP A 40 37.87 -22.57 -2.02
N ASP A 41 37.56 -21.80 -0.96
CA ASP A 41 38.50 -21.00 -0.18
C ASP A 41 38.92 -21.68 1.15
N ASP A 42 38.40 -22.88 1.46
CA ASP A 42 38.54 -23.58 2.74
C ASP A 42 38.19 -22.68 3.95
N GLN A 43 37.09 -21.94 3.85
CA GLN A 43 36.67 -20.94 4.85
C GLN A 43 35.26 -21.18 5.41
N ILE A 44 35.09 -20.85 6.70
CA ILE A 44 33.81 -20.77 7.41
C ILE A 44 33.71 -19.38 8.01
N ILE A 45 32.73 -18.59 7.55
CA ILE A 45 32.56 -17.20 7.97
C ILE A 45 31.29 -17.07 8.80
N SER A 46 31.45 -16.63 10.05
CA SER A 46 30.32 -16.19 10.89
C SER A 46 30.00 -14.73 10.58
N GLY A 47 28.77 -14.46 10.14
CA GLY A 47 28.26 -13.16 9.76
C GLY A 47 26.87 -12.88 10.32
N GLY A 48 26.17 -11.93 9.70
CA GLY A 48 24.86 -11.42 10.16
C GLY A 48 23.77 -11.45 9.10
N ASN A 49 23.92 -12.23 8.02
CA ASN A 49 23.02 -12.21 6.87
C ASN A 49 21.57 -12.62 7.20
N PHE A 50 21.35 -13.26 8.34
CA PHE A 50 20.02 -13.60 8.85
C PHE A 50 19.20 -12.37 9.30
N HIS A 51 19.82 -11.20 9.47
CA HIS A 51 19.11 -10.01 9.94
C HIS A 51 18.29 -9.38 8.81
N GLY A 52 16.97 -9.59 8.84
CA GLY A 52 16.02 -9.11 7.81
C GLY A 52 15.74 -7.61 7.78
N GLN A 53 16.69 -6.75 8.18
CA GLN A 53 16.50 -5.29 8.18
C GLN A 53 16.09 -4.74 6.80
N PRO A 54 16.66 -5.21 5.67
CA PRO A 54 16.26 -4.73 4.35
C PRO A 54 14.78 -4.95 4.07
N LEU A 55 14.21 -6.09 4.46
CA LEU A 55 12.78 -6.37 4.30
C LEU A 55 11.92 -5.55 5.27
N ALA A 56 12.32 -5.45 6.54
CA ALA A 56 11.55 -4.76 7.57
C ALA A 56 11.25 -3.29 7.19
N ILE A 57 12.31 -2.52 6.92
CA ILE A 57 12.16 -1.10 6.53
C ILE A 57 11.39 -0.97 5.21
N THR A 58 11.64 -1.88 4.26
CA THR A 58 11.03 -1.80 2.93
C THR A 58 9.53 -2.13 2.97
N PHE A 59 9.08 -3.01 3.86
CA PHE A 59 7.65 -3.27 4.05
C PHE A 59 6.93 -2.16 4.81
N ASP A 60 7.58 -1.47 5.75
CA ASP A 60 7.03 -0.25 6.34
C ASP A 60 6.83 0.85 5.28
N PHE A 61 7.79 0.98 4.35
CA PHE A 61 7.64 1.86 3.19
C PHE A 61 6.48 1.43 2.26
N LEU A 62 6.31 0.12 2.01
CA LEU A 62 5.19 -0.39 1.22
C LEU A 62 3.83 -0.07 1.86
N ALA A 63 3.72 -0.19 3.19
CA ALA A 63 2.48 0.09 3.91
C ALA A 63 1.98 1.52 3.65
N LEU A 64 2.89 2.51 3.68
CA LEU A 64 2.58 3.90 3.35
C LEU A 64 2.06 4.05 1.91
N ALA A 65 2.74 3.43 0.94
CA ALA A 65 2.37 3.53 -0.47
C ALA A 65 0.97 2.94 -0.76
N LEU A 66 0.61 1.84 -0.09
CA LEU A 66 -0.70 1.20 -0.22
C LEU A 66 -1.80 1.98 0.50
N ALA A 67 -1.51 2.56 1.67
CA ALA A 67 -2.46 3.39 2.39
C ALA A 67 -2.89 4.62 1.57
N GLU A 68 -1.93 5.28 0.91
CA GLU A 68 -2.23 6.43 0.03
C GLU A 68 -3.01 6.03 -1.22
N LEU A 69 -2.74 4.86 -1.80
CA LEU A 69 -3.52 4.34 -2.92
C LEU A 69 -5.00 4.09 -2.53
N GLY A 70 -5.22 3.53 -1.34
CA GLY A 70 -6.55 3.36 -0.77
C GLY A 70 -7.24 4.69 -0.49
N ASN A 71 -6.54 5.62 0.15
CA ASN A 71 -7.02 6.96 0.49
C ASN A 71 -7.49 7.72 -0.76
N ILE A 72 -6.67 7.77 -1.82
CA ILE A 72 -7.06 8.47 -3.06
C ILE A 72 -8.24 7.79 -3.77
N SER A 73 -8.41 6.48 -3.59
CA SER A 73 -9.57 5.74 -4.10
C SER A 73 -10.85 6.13 -3.39
N GLU A 74 -10.83 6.14 -2.06
CA GLU A 74 -11.97 6.58 -1.25
C GLU A 74 -12.35 8.03 -1.56
N ARG A 75 -11.37 8.93 -1.77
CA ARG A 75 -11.61 10.31 -2.22
C ARG A 75 -12.22 10.41 -3.62
N ARG A 76 -12.06 9.41 -4.50
CA ARG A 76 -12.79 9.35 -5.78
C ARG A 76 -14.24 8.94 -5.57
N VAL A 77 -14.49 7.93 -4.75
CA VAL A 77 -15.86 7.50 -4.41
C VAL A 77 -16.62 8.66 -3.76
N ALA A 78 -15.99 9.36 -2.81
CA ALA A 78 -16.55 10.54 -2.14
C ALA A 78 -16.99 11.63 -3.13
N GLN A 79 -16.27 11.81 -4.25
CA GLN A 79 -16.63 12.81 -5.27
C GLN A 79 -17.77 12.34 -6.18
N LEU A 80 -17.90 11.03 -6.43
CA LEU A 80 -18.96 10.46 -7.28
C LEU A 80 -20.32 10.51 -6.59
N ILE A 81 -20.38 10.35 -5.26
CA ILE A 81 -21.63 10.30 -4.51
C ILE A 81 -22.26 11.67 -4.24
N LEU A 82 -21.58 12.78 -4.59
CA LEU A 82 -22.06 14.15 -4.31
C LEU A 82 -23.24 14.60 -5.18
N GLY A 83 -23.70 13.79 -6.14
CA GLY A 83 -24.75 14.21 -7.08
C GLY A 83 -24.31 15.27 -8.10
N ASN A 84 -23.00 15.42 -8.28
CA ASN A 84 -22.44 16.35 -9.26
C ASN A 84 -22.33 15.68 -10.65
N ARG A 85 -22.17 16.50 -11.71
CA ARG A 85 -21.91 16.02 -13.09
C ARG A 85 -23.03 15.15 -13.68
N GLY A 86 -24.29 15.45 -13.32
CA GLY A 86 -25.46 14.73 -13.82
C GLY A 86 -25.66 13.35 -13.17
N LEU A 87 -24.93 13.04 -12.11
CA LEU A 87 -25.15 11.84 -11.31
C LEU A 87 -26.19 12.12 -10.22
N PRO A 88 -27.02 11.14 -9.82
CA PRO A 88 -27.86 11.30 -8.65
C PRO A 88 -27.02 11.27 -7.37
N GLU A 89 -27.49 11.97 -6.32
CA GLU A 89 -26.89 11.88 -4.99
C GLU A 89 -26.81 10.44 -4.52
N PHE A 90 -25.67 10.07 -3.91
CA PHE A 90 -25.38 8.72 -3.44
C PHE A 90 -25.51 7.62 -4.51
N LEU A 91 -25.53 7.99 -5.80
CA LEU A 91 -25.68 7.11 -6.96
C LEU A 91 -26.92 6.22 -6.87
N VAL A 92 -28.04 6.77 -6.40
CA VAL A 92 -29.32 6.04 -6.27
C VAL A 92 -30.39 6.59 -7.20
N ALA A 93 -31.23 5.72 -7.76
CA ALA A 93 -32.26 6.12 -8.71
C ALA A 93 -33.33 7.06 -8.09
N ASN A 94 -33.71 6.80 -6.83
CA ASN A 94 -34.76 7.53 -6.11
C ASN A 94 -34.22 8.10 -4.78
N PRO A 95 -33.50 9.24 -4.80
CA PRO A 95 -32.93 9.85 -3.61
C PRO A 95 -34.02 10.37 -2.65
N GLY A 96 -33.67 10.53 -1.37
CA GLY A 96 -34.57 10.96 -0.30
C GLY A 96 -35.23 9.80 0.47
N LEU A 97 -35.73 8.78 -0.25
CA LEU A 97 -36.22 7.54 0.38
C LEU A 97 -35.17 6.42 0.41
N ASN A 98 -34.23 6.44 -0.53
CA ASN A 98 -33.17 5.44 -0.63
C ASN A 98 -31.81 6.07 -0.35
N SER A 99 -30.98 5.40 0.44
CA SER A 99 -29.67 5.93 0.85
C SER A 99 -28.53 5.61 -0.11
N GLY A 100 -28.74 4.75 -1.11
CA GLY A 100 -27.72 4.40 -2.10
C GLY A 100 -26.38 3.99 -1.46
N PHE A 101 -25.30 4.60 -1.93
CA PHE A 101 -23.94 4.37 -1.44
C PHE A 101 -23.54 5.22 -0.22
N MET A 102 -24.48 5.87 0.47
CA MET A 102 -24.20 6.64 1.68
C MET A 102 -23.45 5.82 2.74
N ILE A 103 -23.97 4.64 3.10
CA ILE A 103 -23.36 3.79 4.14
C ILE A 103 -22.09 3.09 3.64
N PRO A 104 -22.03 2.54 2.41
CA PRO A 104 -20.77 2.06 1.84
C PRO A 104 -19.64 3.09 1.87
N GLN A 105 -19.94 4.39 1.68
CA GLN A 105 -18.91 5.43 1.81
C GLN A 105 -18.35 5.51 3.24
N TYR A 106 -19.19 5.35 4.27
CA TYR A 106 -18.73 5.37 5.66
C TYR A 106 -17.81 4.19 5.96
N VAL A 107 -18.12 3.02 5.42
CA VAL A 107 -17.26 1.85 5.50
C VAL A 107 -15.92 2.11 4.82
N SER A 108 -15.93 2.68 3.61
CA SER A 108 -14.70 3.02 2.89
C SER A 108 -13.85 4.03 3.67
N ALA A 109 -14.47 5.09 4.22
CA ALA A 109 -13.81 6.08 5.05
C ALA A 109 -13.20 5.48 6.32
N SER A 110 -13.90 4.54 6.97
CA SER A 110 -13.39 3.82 8.15
C SER A 110 -12.15 2.98 7.81
N ILE A 111 -12.19 2.21 6.71
CA ILE A 111 -11.08 1.34 6.29
C ILE A 111 -9.83 2.18 5.96
N VAL A 112 -9.97 3.26 5.19
CA VAL A 112 -8.80 4.11 4.87
C VAL A 112 -8.27 4.86 6.10
N SER A 113 -9.12 5.14 7.09
CA SER A 113 -8.67 5.69 8.37
C SER A 113 -7.89 4.66 9.19
N GLN A 114 -8.32 3.40 9.19
CA GLN A 114 -7.59 2.32 9.86
C GLN A 114 -6.21 2.07 9.21
N ASN A 115 -6.12 2.13 7.88
CA ASN A 115 -4.83 1.99 7.18
C ASN A 115 -3.78 3.00 7.65
N LYS A 116 -4.16 4.22 8.05
CA LYS A 116 -3.23 5.20 8.62
C LYS A 116 -2.59 4.71 9.91
N MET A 117 -3.35 3.98 10.73
CA MET A 117 -2.84 3.36 11.96
C MET A 117 -1.94 2.15 11.65
N TYR A 118 -2.14 1.47 10.53
CA TYR A 118 -1.24 0.38 10.11
C TYR A 118 0.04 0.86 9.43
N CYS A 119 0.20 2.17 9.24
CA CYS A 119 1.40 2.76 8.66
C CYS A 119 2.48 3.12 9.69
N TYR A 120 2.27 2.87 10.99
CA TYR A 120 3.34 3.04 11.97
C TYR A 120 4.43 2.01 11.71
N ALA A 121 5.67 2.49 11.55
CA ALA A 121 6.82 1.64 11.35
C ALA A 121 6.99 0.68 12.53
N ALA A 122 7.25 -0.59 12.22
CA ALA A 122 7.45 -1.66 13.19
C ALA A 122 8.87 -2.27 13.11
N SER A 123 9.64 -1.88 12.09
CA SER A 123 11.03 -2.30 11.86
C SER A 123 11.99 -1.89 12.97
#